data_AF-X8DCK4-F1
#
_entry.id   AF-X8DCK4-F1
#
_cell.length_a   1.000
_cell.length_b   1.000
_cell.length_c   1.000
_cell.angle_alpha   90.00
_cell.angle_beta   90.00
_cell.angle_gamma   90.00
#
_symmetry.space_group_name_H-M   'P 1'
#
loop_
_entity.id
_entity.type
_entity.pdbx_description
1 polymer ?
#
loop_
_entity_poly.entity_id
_entity_poly.type
_entity_poly.pdbx_seq_one_letter_code
_entity_poly.pdbx_strand_id
1 'polypeptide(L)'
;MHHDRGHRHRLPEASGSGGGDDRGSRARGDVVAVTDADQDFHEVLVDCSGSPRLRRAMRTLLLETRMLLGELQGAYPDLSEQVREHEVLCAAIGAGDAPAAYRLIDEHMHDAVTRLMARRDPGSVE
;
A
#
# COMPACT_ATOMS: atom_id res chain seq x y z
N MET A 1 -20.88 34.22 -53.98
CA MET A 1 -22.21 34.07 -53.36
C MET A 1 -22.52 32.59 -53.22
N HIS A 2 -22.41 32.02 -52.02
CA HIS A 2 -23.23 30.89 -51.56
C HIS A 2 -23.15 30.81 -50.03
N HIS A 3 -24.28 30.42 -49.45
CA HIS A 3 -24.73 30.73 -48.10
C HIS A 3 -24.09 29.90 -46.99
N ASP A 4 -23.87 30.59 -45.86
CA ASP A 4 -24.24 30.22 -44.49
C ASP A 4 -24.86 28.83 -44.27
N ARG A 5 -24.18 28.01 -43.44
CA ARG A 5 -24.86 27.19 -42.41
C ARG A 5 -24.01 27.18 -41.14
N GLY A 6 -24.52 27.89 -40.13
CA GLY A 6 -23.93 28.02 -38.80
C GLY A 6 -23.56 26.70 -38.13
N HIS A 7 -22.31 26.65 -37.66
CA HIS A 7 -21.91 25.78 -36.57
C HIS A 7 -21.99 26.60 -35.28
N ARG A 8 -23.17 26.55 -34.64
CA ARG A 8 -23.33 27.08 -33.29
C ARG A 8 -22.40 26.29 -32.38
N HIS A 9 -21.33 26.94 -31.92
CA HIS A 9 -20.48 26.46 -30.85
C HIS A 9 -21.37 26.30 -29.60
N ARG A 10 -21.82 25.07 -29.36
CA ARG A 10 -22.56 24.70 -28.16
C ARG A 10 -21.50 24.51 -27.08
N LEU A 11 -21.36 25.50 -26.20
CA LEU A 11 -20.62 25.34 -24.95
C LEU A 11 -21.24 24.16 -24.18
N PRO A 12 -20.45 23.21 -23.65
CA PRO A 12 -21.01 22.24 -22.72
C PRO A 12 -21.46 23.00 -21.47
N GLU A 13 -22.77 22.94 -21.23
CA GLU A 13 -23.43 23.38 -20.01
C GLU A 13 -22.73 22.70 -18.82
N ALA A 14 -21.95 23.47 -18.07
CA ALA A 14 -21.52 23.08 -16.74
C ALA A 14 -22.76 23.10 -15.84
N SER A 15 -23.42 21.95 -15.72
CA SER A 15 -24.50 21.74 -14.77
C SER A 15 -24.48 20.30 -14.30
N GLY A 16 -24.03 20.15 -13.07
CA GLY A 16 -23.91 18.86 -12.40
C GLY A 16 -22.94 18.97 -11.25
N SER A 17 -23.37 19.63 -10.18
CA SER A 17 -22.74 19.54 -8.86
C SER A 17 -22.62 18.07 -8.47
N GLY A 18 -21.47 17.47 -8.74
CA GLY A 18 -21.06 16.16 -8.22
C GLY A 18 -20.15 16.34 -7.02
N GLY A 19 -20.58 17.10 -6.02
CA GLY A 19 -19.95 17.15 -4.70
C GLY A 19 -20.23 15.86 -3.94
N GLY A 20 -19.77 14.72 -4.47
CA GLY A 20 -19.95 13.41 -3.91
C GLY A 20 -18.67 12.61 -4.10
N ASP A 21 -18.07 12.20 -2.98
CA ASP A 21 -17.06 11.14 -2.85
C ASP A 21 -15.57 11.41 -3.20
N ASP A 22 -15.14 12.67 -3.33
CA ASP A 22 -13.70 12.99 -3.50
C ASP A 22 -12.84 12.45 -2.32
N ARG A 23 -13.40 12.43 -1.10
CA ARG A 23 -12.74 11.85 0.09
C ARG A 23 -12.56 10.33 -0.03
N GLY A 24 -13.55 9.62 -0.57
CA GLY A 24 -13.48 8.16 -0.77
C GLY A 24 -12.49 7.78 -1.87
N SER A 25 -12.42 8.60 -2.94
CA SER A 25 -11.41 8.44 -4.00
C SER A 25 -9.98 8.66 -3.47
N ARG A 26 -9.77 9.74 -2.71
CA ARG A 26 -8.47 10.04 -2.08
C ARG A 26 -8.00 8.95 -1.12
N ALA A 27 -8.88 8.50 -0.21
CA ALA A 27 -8.53 7.45 0.74
C ALA A 27 -8.17 6.12 0.04
N ARG A 28 -8.86 5.77 -1.06
CA ARG A 28 -8.48 4.60 -1.88
C ARG A 28 -7.14 4.80 -2.57
N GLY A 29 -6.86 6.00 -3.06
CA GLY A 29 -5.56 6.35 -3.63
C GLY A 29 -4.42 6.22 -2.62
N ASP A 30 -4.64 6.69 -1.38
CA ASP A 30 -3.66 6.61 -0.30
C ASP A 30 -3.36 5.14 0.07
N VAL A 31 -4.39 4.29 0.16
CA VAL A 31 -4.21 2.85 0.43
C VAL A 31 -3.40 2.15 -0.67
N VAL A 32 -3.67 2.45 -1.94
CA VAL A 32 -2.91 1.87 -3.07
C VAL A 32 -1.44 2.32 -3.01
N ALA A 33 -1.21 3.61 -2.79
CA ALA A 33 0.14 4.16 -2.71
C ALA A 33 0.95 3.54 -1.55
N VAL A 34 0.34 3.36 -0.37
CA VAL A 34 1.02 2.71 0.76
C VAL A 34 1.25 1.22 0.50
N THR A 35 0.29 0.53 -0.12
CA THR A 35 0.48 -0.88 -0.52
C THR A 35 1.67 -1.04 -1.48
N ASP A 36 1.79 -0.16 -2.48
CA ASP A 36 2.91 -0.19 -3.42
C ASP A 36 4.25 0.11 -2.71
N ALA A 37 4.28 1.12 -1.84
CA ALA A 37 5.47 1.46 -1.07
C ALA A 37 5.93 0.34 -0.11
N ASP A 38 4.98 -0.37 0.50
CA ASP A 38 5.23 -1.54 1.35
C ASP A 38 5.84 -2.70 0.55
N GLN A 39 5.32 -2.97 -0.66
CA GLN A 39 5.89 -3.99 -1.53
C GLN A 39 7.31 -3.62 -2.00
N ASP A 40 7.52 -2.37 -2.40
CA ASP A 40 8.83 -1.86 -2.82
C ASP A 40 9.86 -1.99 -1.69
N PHE A 41 9.46 -1.68 -0.45
CA PHE A 41 10.31 -1.85 0.74
C PHE A 41 10.80 -3.31 0.88
N HIS A 42 9.88 -4.28 0.79
CA HIS A 42 10.21 -5.70 0.90
C HIS A 42 11.08 -6.21 -0.26
N GLU A 43 10.85 -5.73 -1.49
CA GLU A 43 11.70 -6.05 -2.64
C GLU A 43 13.13 -5.54 -2.41
N VAL A 44 13.30 -4.27 -2.00
CA VAL A 44 14.62 -3.68 -1.72
C VAL A 44 15.35 -4.42 -0.61
N LEU A 45 14.65 -4.76 0.48
CA LEU A 45 15.23 -5.49 1.60
C LEU A 45 15.78 -6.86 1.18
N VAL A 46 15.04 -7.58 0.32
CA VAL A 46 15.49 -8.87 -0.22
C VAL A 46 16.62 -8.71 -1.23
N ASP A 47 16.62 -7.65 -2.03
CA ASP A 47 17.69 -7.35 -2.98
C ASP A 47 19.04 -7.17 -2.28
N CYS A 48 19.06 -6.56 -1.08
CA CYS A 48 20.26 -6.43 -0.26
C CYS A 48 20.90 -7.77 0.13
N SER A 49 20.17 -8.89 0.12
CA SER A 49 20.73 -10.21 0.39
C SER A 49 21.66 -10.73 -0.71
N GLY A 50 21.60 -10.14 -1.91
CA GLY A 50 22.32 -10.64 -3.09
C GLY A 50 21.85 -12.00 -3.61
N SER A 51 20.82 -12.62 -3.02
CA SER A 51 20.38 -13.97 -3.34
C SER A 51 19.34 -14.00 -4.47
N PRO A 52 19.68 -14.50 -5.68
CA PRO A 52 18.72 -14.58 -6.79
C PRO A 52 17.54 -15.51 -6.50
N ARG A 53 17.78 -16.55 -5.69
CA ARG A 53 16.73 -17.48 -5.27
C ARG A 53 15.73 -16.78 -4.35
N LEU A 54 16.21 -15.99 -3.39
CA LEU A 54 15.35 -15.28 -2.45
C LEU A 54 14.53 -14.19 -3.16
N ARG A 55 15.14 -13.40 -4.04
CA ARG A 55 14.43 -12.41 -4.86
C ARG A 55 13.27 -13.03 -5.65
N ARG A 56 13.54 -14.16 -6.32
CA ARG A 56 12.50 -14.84 -7.13
C ARG A 56 11.35 -15.32 -6.25
N ALA A 57 11.66 -15.95 -5.11
CA ALA A 57 10.65 -16.41 -4.17
C ALA A 57 9.80 -15.24 -3.62
N MET A 58 10.44 -14.15 -3.20
CA MET A 58 9.74 -12.98 -2.66
C MET A 58 8.80 -12.35 -3.69
N ARG A 59 9.25 -12.12 -4.94
CA ARG A 59 8.38 -11.55 -5.98
C ARG A 59 7.14 -12.38 -6.24
N THR A 60 7.26 -13.72 -6.25
CA THR A 60 6.10 -14.61 -6.38
C THR A 60 5.15 -14.43 -5.20
N LEU A 61 5.66 -14.47 -3.97
CA LEU A 61 4.84 -14.30 -2.77
C LEU A 61 4.12 -12.95 -2.74
N LEU A 62 4.83 -11.84 -3.01
CA LEU A 62 4.25 -10.49 -3.01
C LEU A 62 3.15 -10.33 -4.06
N LEU A 63 3.28 -10.96 -5.23
CA LEU A 63 2.24 -10.94 -6.26
C LEU A 63 1.00 -11.74 -5.82
N GLU A 64 1.21 -12.91 -5.22
CA GLU A 64 0.12 -13.77 -4.72
C GLU A 64 -0.60 -13.14 -3.52
N THR A 65 0.10 -12.39 -2.69
CA THR A 65 -0.46 -11.76 -1.48
C THR A 65 -0.92 -10.32 -1.69
N ARG A 66 -0.79 -9.72 -2.89
CA ARG A 66 -1.08 -8.29 -3.13
C ARG A 66 -2.48 -7.85 -2.68
N MET A 67 -3.50 -8.69 -2.88
CA MET A 67 -4.85 -8.40 -2.39
C MET A 67 -4.95 -8.41 -0.86
N LEU A 68 -4.18 -9.29 -0.21
CA LEU A 68 -4.08 -9.38 1.25
C LEU A 68 -3.37 -8.16 1.84
N LEU A 69 -2.34 -7.64 1.17
CA LEU A 69 -1.64 -6.44 1.59
C LEU A 69 -2.55 -5.21 1.52
N GLY A 70 -3.29 -5.02 0.42
CA GLY A 70 -4.27 -3.92 0.34
C GLY A 70 -5.37 -4.03 1.40
N GLU A 71 -5.72 -5.25 1.78
CA GLU A 71 -6.57 -5.53 2.93
C GLU A 71 -5.90 -5.14 4.25
N LEU A 72 -4.68 -5.58 4.51
CA LEU A 72 -3.89 -5.25 5.70
C LEU A 72 -3.77 -3.75 5.92
N GLN A 73 -3.59 -2.95 4.86
CA GLN A 73 -3.54 -1.48 4.98
C GLN A 73 -4.81 -0.88 5.61
N GLY A 74 -5.97 -1.49 5.35
CA GLY A 74 -7.22 -1.10 6.00
C GLY A 74 -7.35 -1.59 7.46
N ALA A 75 -6.42 -2.42 7.95
CA ALA A 75 -6.34 -2.85 9.35
C ALA A 75 -5.50 -1.91 10.21
N TYR A 76 -4.64 -1.08 9.60
CA TYR A 76 -3.88 -0.08 10.33
C TYR A 76 -4.80 1.07 10.75
N PRO A 77 -4.84 1.44 12.06
CA PRO A 77 -5.57 2.62 12.52
C PRO A 77 -5.01 3.91 11.92
N ASP A 78 -3.69 3.92 11.66
CA ASP A 78 -2.95 4.99 11.03
C ASP A 78 -1.82 4.40 10.16
N LEU A 79 -1.83 4.72 8.87
CA LEU A 79 -0.80 4.27 7.92
C LEU A 79 0.61 4.79 8.28
N SER A 80 0.70 5.87 9.08
CA SER A 80 1.99 6.36 9.60
C SER A 80 2.65 5.40 10.59
N GLU A 81 1.89 4.48 11.19
CA GLU A 81 2.42 3.46 12.09
C GLU A 81 3.34 2.49 11.33
N GLN A 82 2.87 1.96 10.19
CA GLN A 82 3.65 1.05 9.35
C GLN A 82 4.94 1.72 8.83
N VAL A 83 4.85 2.98 8.40
CA VAL A 83 6.03 3.72 7.94
C VAL A 83 7.09 3.81 9.04
N ARG A 84 6.67 4.08 10.28
CA ARG A 84 7.58 4.18 11.42
C ARG A 84 8.25 2.85 11.75
N GLU A 85 7.53 1.74 11.64
CA GLU A 85 8.09 0.39 11.80
C GLU A 85 9.21 0.14 10.78
N HIS A 86 8.98 0.48 9.51
CA HIS A 86 10.01 0.37 8.46
C HIS A 86 11.20 1.28 8.71
N GLU A 87 11.00 2.51 9.18
CA GLU A 87 12.07 3.44 9.53
C GLU A 87 12.96 2.89 10.65
N VAL A 88 12.36 2.32 11.70
CA VAL A 88 13.08 1.70 12.82
C VAL A 88 13.88 0.48 12.36
N LEU A 89 13.29 -0.36 11.51
CA LEU A 89 13.98 -1.51 10.91
C LEU A 89 15.17 -1.07 10.02
N CYS A 90 14.95 -0.08 9.14
CA CYS A 90 16.01 0.51 8.32
C CYS A 90 17.15 1.07 9.17
N ALA A 91 16.84 1.75 10.27
CA ALA A 91 17.85 2.28 11.18
C ALA A 91 18.69 1.17 11.82
N ALA A 92 18.06 0.07 12.26
CA ALA A 92 18.77 -1.09 12.82
C ALA A 92 19.71 -1.74 11.79
N ILE A 93 19.22 -1.92 10.56
CA ILE A 93 20.03 -2.45 9.44
C ILE A 93 21.21 -1.50 9.14
N GLY A 94 20.95 -0.21 9.03
CA GLY A 94 21.98 0.81 8.74
C GLY A 94 23.05 0.93 9.83
N ALA A 95 22.68 0.66 11.09
CA ALA A 95 23.61 0.60 12.21
C ALA A 95 24.40 -0.72 12.27
N GLY A 96 24.05 -1.72 11.46
CA GLY A 96 24.65 -3.06 11.51
C GLY A 96 24.23 -3.88 12.73
N ASP A 97 23.17 -3.49 13.44
CA ASP A 97 22.64 -4.22 14.60
C ASP A 97 21.76 -5.39 14.13
N ALA A 98 22.42 -6.47 13.72
CA ALA A 98 21.73 -7.66 13.22
C ALA A 98 20.74 -8.26 14.23
N PRO A 99 21.05 -8.42 15.54
CA PRO A 99 20.07 -8.89 16.52
C PRO A 99 18.81 -8.02 16.59
N ALA A 100 18.95 -6.69 16.58
CA ALA A 100 17.79 -5.80 16.58
C ALA A 100 17.00 -5.92 15.27
N ALA A 101 17.67 -5.93 14.12
CA ALA A 101 17.02 -6.05 12.82
C ALA A 101 16.22 -7.36 12.69
N TYR A 102 16.77 -8.50 13.16
CA TYR A 102 16.07 -9.78 13.16
C TYR A 102 14.83 -9.77 14.05
N ARG A 103 14.93 -9.20 15.25
CA ARG A 103 13.78 -9.09 16.14
C ARG A 103 12.68 -8.21 15.53
N LEU A 104 13.05 -7.06 14.97
CA LEU A 104 12.12 -6.10 14.40
C LEU A 104 11.38 -6.66 13.17
N ILE A 105 12.07 -7.38 12.27
CA ILE A 105 11.40 -7.99 11.11
C ILE A 105 10.46 -9.13 11.52
N ASP A 106 10.81 -9.91 12.55
CA ASP A 106 9.94 -10.98 13.07
C ASP A 106 8.68 -10.40 13.72
N GLU A 107 8.84 -9.37 14.56
CA GLU A 107 7.74 -8.61 15.18
C GLU A 107 6.83 -8.02 14.10
N HIS A 108 7.38 -7.34 13.09
CA HIS A 108 6.64 -6.74 11.98
C HIS A 108 5.82 -7.76 11.18
N MET A 109 6.43 -8.88 10.79
CA MET A 109 5.74 -9.92 10.01
C MET A 109 4.63 -10.60 10.84
N HIS A 110 4.86 -10.84 12.13
CA HIS A 110 3.85 -11.43 13.01
C HIS A 110 2.66 -10.50 13.25
N ASP A 111 2.93 -9.21 13.47
CA ASP A 111 1.89 -8.20 13.68
C ASP A 111 1.03 -8.02 12.41
N ALA A 112 1.65 -7.98 11.23
CA ALA A 112 0.96 -7.94 9.95
C ALA A 112 -0.06 -9.09 9.80
N VAL A 113 0.35 -10.33 10.13
CA VAL A 113 -0.55 -11.48 10.09
C VAL A 113 -1.68 -11.33 11.12
N THR A 114 -1.35 -10.94 12.35
CA THR A 114 -2.32 -10.76 13.44
C THR A 114 -3.40 -9.74 13.08
N ARG A 115 -3.00 -8.58 12.56
CA ARG A 115 -3.93 -7.52 12.11
C ARG A 115 -4.82 -7.99 10.96
N LEU A 116 -4.25 -8.70 9.98
CA LEU A 116 -5.02 -9.24 8.86
C LEU A 116 -6.05 -10.27 9.32
N MET A 117 -5.68 -11.18 10.23
CA MET A 117 -6.59 -12.18 10.77
C MET A 117 -7.71 -11.53 11.59
N ALA A 118 -7.40 -10.59 12.49
CA ALA A 118 -8.41 -9.88 13.28
C ALA A 118 -9.42 -9.14 12.39
N ARG A 119 -8.98 -8.60 11.24
CA ARG A 119 -9.86 -7.93 10.29
C ARG A 119 -10.74 -8.90 9.47
N ARG A 120 -10.26 -10.12 9.23
CA ARG A 120 -11.00 -11.15 8.46
C ARG A 120 -11.93 -11.99 9.32
N ASP A 121 -11.61 -12.14 10.60
CA ASP A 121 -12.40 -12.88 11.56
C ASP A 121 -12.62 -12.06 12.85
N PRO A 122 -13.49 -11.03 12.79
CA PRO A 122 -13.74 -10.15 13.92
C PRO A 122 -14.43 -10.87 15.11
N GLY A 123 -14.84 -12.13 14.96
CA GLY A 123 -15.54 -12.92 15.97
C GLY A 123 -14.70 -13.95 16.73
N SER A 124 -13.41 -14.10 16.40
CA SER A 124 -12.50 -15.06 17.06
C SER A 124 -11.68 -14.45 18.21
N VAL A 125 -11.88 -13.17 18.53
CA VAL A 125 -11.30 -12.49 19.69
C VAL A 125 -12.39 -12.34 20.76
N GLU A 126 -12.72 -13.45 21.42
CA GLU A 126 -13.47 -13.48 22.69
C GLU A 126 -12.71 -14.29 23.74
#